data_AF-A0A453S4J8-F1
#
_entry.id   AF-A0A453S4J8-F1
#
_cell.length_a   1.000
_cell.length_b   1.000
_cell.length_c   1.000
_cell.angle_alpha   90.00
_cell.angle_beta   90.00
_cell.angle_gamma   90.00
#
_symmetry.space_group_name_H-M   'P 1'
#
loop_
_entity.id
_entity.type
_entity.pdbx_description
1 polymer ?
#
loop_
_entity_poly.entity_id
_entity_poly.type
_entity_poly.pdbx_seq_one_letter_code
_entity_poly.pdbx_strand_id
1 'polypeptide(L)'
;WNYVVESQYGNEGMVEGKCPNRGESPAMDSKSQSLVLMNFFTTDPNPTGVCGNNSAPLVSMLKTCHDLSGNRWPNYIAVDYYMRSDGGGAPLATDVANGHLVCGCDNIAYCKVPTRHSEPA
;
A
#
# COMPACT_ATOMS: atom_id res chain seq x y z
N TRP A 1 -2.82 -2.40 -18.84
CA TRP A 1 -1.92 -1.92 -17.77
C TRP A 1 -0.90 -0.94 -18.32
N ASN A 2 -1.33 0.25 -18.73
CA ASN A 2 -0.43 1.21 -19.39
C ASN A 2 0.35 2.07 -18.38
N TYR A 3 -0.26 2.36 -17.23
CA TYR A 3 0.30 3.26 -16.22
C TYR A 3 0.51 2.61 -14.86
N VAL A 4 -0.13 1.47 -14.61
CA VAL A 4 -0.19 0.80 -13.32
C VAL A 4 0.41 -0.60 -13.47
N VAL A 5 1.23 -1.04 -12.53
CA VAL A 5 1.42 -2.46 -12.21
C VAL A 5 0.53 -2.83 -11.04
N GLU A 6 -0.16 -3.94 -11.14
CA GLU A 6 -1.11 -4.43 -10.13
C GLU A 6 -0.61 -5.75 -9.53
N SER A 7 -0.60 -5.83 -8.19
CA SER A 7 -0.32 -7.10 -7.50
C SER A 7 -1.53 -8.05 -7.60
N GLN A 8 -1.27 -9.35 -7.54
CA GLN A 8 -2.29 -10.38 -7.56
C GLN A 8 -3.30 -10.14 -6.42
N TYR A 9 -4.58 -10.37 -6.68
CA TYR A 9 -5.65 -10.30 -5.70
C TYR A 9 -5.94 -11.67 -5.11
N GLY A 10 -6.77 -11.69 -4.06
CA GLY A 10 -7.19 -12.91 -3.40
C GLY A 10 -6.07 -13.55 -2.59
N ASN A 11 -6.29 -14.79 -2.16
CA ASN A 11 -5.36 -15.51 -1.30
C ASN A 11 -3.98 -15.70 -1.97
N GLU A 12 -3.94 -15.81 -3.29
CA GLU A 12 -2.71 -15.92 -4.08
C GLU A 12 -1.87 -14.62 -4.07
N GLY A 13 -2.51 -13.48 -3.84
CA GLY A 13 -1.86 -12.18 -3.65
C GLY A 13 -1.36 -11.93 -2.23
N MET A 14 -1.95 -12.59 -1.23
CA MET A 14 -1.67 -12.38 0.18
C MET A 14 -0.59 -13.34 0.72
N VAL A 15 0.47 -13.57 -0.05
CA VAL A 15 1.56 -14.48 0.31
C VAL A 15 2.69 -13.72 1.00
N GLU A 16 3.00 -14.08 2.25
CA GLU A 16 4.07 -13.44 3.03
C GLU A 16 5.40 -13.36 2.26
N GLY A 17 6.01 -12.18 2.26
CA GLY A 17 7.30 -11.93 1.61
C GLY A 17 7.26 -11.92 0.08
N LYS A 18 6.07 -12.00 -0.55
CA LYS A 18 5.91 -11.90 -2.00
C LYS A 18 4.96 -10.77 -2.37
N CYS A 19 5.17 -10.22 -3.56
CA CYS A 19 4.22 -9.33 -4.23
C CYS A 19 4.01 -9.84 -5.65
N PRO A 20 3.26 -10.94 -5.84
CA PRO A 20 3.04 -11.50 -7.17
C PRO A 20 2.32 -10.47 -8.04
N ASN A 21 2.68 -10.32 -9.31
CA ASN A 21 1.89 -9.50 -10.22
C ASN A 21 0.62 -10.23 -10.62
N ARG A 22 -0.44 -9.47 -10.91
CA ARG A 22 -1.59 -10.00 -11.61
C ARG A 22 -1.19 -10.44 -13.02
N GLY A 23 -1.75 -11.54 -13.52
CA GLY A 23 -1.38 -12.13 -14.82
C GLY A 23 -1.47 -11.16 -16.02
N GLU A 24 -2.43 -10.24 -16.01
CA GLU A 24 -2.56 -9.23 -17.05
C GLU A 24 -1.58 -8.05 -16.86
N SER A 25 -1.10 -7.84 -15.64
CA SER A 25 -0.13 -6.79 -15.31
C SER A 25 1.29 -7.21 -15.71
N PRO A 26 2.13 -6.27 -16.17
CA PRO A 26 3.57 -6.48 -16.22
C PRO A 26 4.14 -6.89 -14.85
N ALA A 27 5.38 -7.40 -14.86
CA ALA A 27 6.12 -7.71 -13.64
C ALA A 27 6.14 -6.49 -12.70
N MET A 28 6.05 -6.73 -11.38
CA MET A 28 5.91 -5.66 -10.38
C MET A 28 7.06 -4.65 -10.41
N ASP A 29 8.26 -5.10 -10.76
CA ASP A 29 9.47 -4.27 -10.88
C ASP A 29 9.58 -3.51 -12.22
N SER A 30 8.63 -3.71 -13.14
CA SER A 30 8.56 -2.95 -14.40
C SER A 30 8.43 -1.45 -14.13
N LYS A 31 9.41 -0.70 -14.62
CA LYS A 31 9.45 0.77 -14.53
C LYS A 31 8.81 1.47 -15.72
N SER A 32 8.28 0.72 -16.70
CA SER A 32 7.51 1.28 -17.83
C SER A 32 6.17 1.85 -17.37
N GLN A 33 5.64 1.36 -16.25
CA GLN A 33 4.45 1.87 -15.59
C GLN A 33 4.89 2.73 -14.41
N SER A 34 4.30 3.91 -14.24
CA SER A 34 4.68 4.83 -13.17
C SER A 34 4.04 4.49 -11.82
N LEU A 35 2.87 3.85 -11.84
CA LEU A 35 2.01 3.65 -10.67
C LEU A 35 2.01 2.20 -10.22
N VAL A 36 1.81 1.99 -8.92
CA VAL A 36 1.71 0.67 -8.28
C VAL A 36 0.36 0.58 -7.57
N LEU A 37 -0.41 -0.47 -7.87
CA LEU A 37 -1.62 -0.87 -7.16
C LEU A 37 -1.34 -2.15 -6.39
N MET A 38 -1.55 -2.10 -5.08
CA MET A 38 -1.45 -3.26 -4.20
C MET A 38 -2.84 -3.76 -3.81
N ASN A 39 -3.15 -5.00 -4.16
CA ASN A 39 -4.31 -5.73 -3.68
C ASN A 39 -3.98 -6.46 -2.37
N PHE A 40 -4.82 -6.29 -1.36
CA PHE A 40 -4.75 -7.02 -0.09
C PHE A 40 -6.16 -7.33 0.41
N PHE A 41 -6.72 -8.42 -0.09
CA PHE A 41 -8.03 -8.95 0.29
C PHE A 41 -8.13 -10.43 -0.10
N THR A 42 -8.94 -11.19 0.63
CA THR A 42 -9.08 -12.64 0.41
C THR A 42 -9.96 -12.93 -0.80
N THR A 43 -9.79 -14.11 -1.42
CA THR A 43 -10.58 -14.48 -2.60
C THR A 43 -12.08 -14.51 -2.30
N ASP A 44 -12.41 -15.09 -1.14
CA ASP A 44 -13.77 -15.13 -0.64
C ASP A 44 -13.91 -14.11 0.50
N PRO A 45 -14.94 -13.24 0.50
CA PRO A 45 -15.19 -12.33 1.59
C PRO A 45 -15.46 -13.12 2.87
N ASN A 46 -14.53 -13.09 3.82
CA ASN A 46 -14.68 -13.76 5.10
C ASN A 46 -14.88 -12.72 6.21
N PRO A 47 -16.12 -12.48 6.66
CA PRO A 47 -16.43 -11.48 7.68
C PRO A 47 -15.79 -11.78 9.05
N THR A 48 -15.41 -13.04 9.31
CA THR A 48 -14.61 -13.42 10.48
C THR A 48 -13.09 -13.26 10.26
N GLY A 49 -12.61 -13.44 9.03
CA GLY A 49 -11.20 -13.31 8.67
C GLY A 49 -10.70 -11.86 8.61
N VAL A 50 -11.58 -10.91 8.29
CA VAL A 50 -11.27 -9.46 8.28
C VAL A 50 -10.87 -8.91 9.65
N CYS A 51 -11.23 -9.57 10.75
CA CYS A 51 -10.72 -9.20 12.08
C CYS A 51 -9.25 -9.57 12.28
N GLY A 52 -8.81 -10.70 11.70
CA GLY A 52 -7.42 -11.20 11.79
C GLY A 52 -6.47 -10.54 10.79
N ASN A 53 -6.98 -10.11 9.63
CA ASN A 53 -6.26 -9.28 8.67
C ASN A 53 -6.25 -7.82 9.14
N ASN A 54 -5.53 -7.56 10.24
CA ASN A 54 -5.43 -6.25 10.86
C ASN A 54 -4.41 -5.34 10.14
N SER A 55 -4.13 -4.17 10.72
CA SER A 55 -3.18 -3.19 10.18
C SER A 55 -1.76 -3.74 9.97
N ALA A 56 -1.31 -4.74 10.74
CA ALA A 56 0.07 -5.21 10.69
C ALA A 56 0.39 -6.06 9.43
N PRO A 57 -0.38 -7.10 9.07
CA PRO A 57 -0.23 -7.79 7.79
C PRO A 57 -0.35 -6.87 6.58
N LEU A 58 -1.28 -5.91 6.61
CA LEU A 58 -1.45 -4.94 5.52
C LEU A 58 -0.21 -4.04 5.36
N VAL A 59 0.32 -3.48 6.46
CA VAL A 59 1.54 -2.66 6.42
C VAL A 59 2.78 -3.50 6.09
N SER A 60 2.83 -4.77 6.51
CA SER A 60 3.89 -5.69 6.10
C SER A 60 3.87 -5.93 4.59
N MET A 61 2.71 -6.22 4.02
CA MET A 61 2.56 -6.38 2.57
C MET A 61 2.90 -5.09 1.82
N LEU A 62 2.50 -3.93 2.35
CA LEU A 62 2.86 -2.62 1.78
C LEU A 62 4.38 -2.47 1.62
N LYS A 63 5.14 -2.86 2.63
CA LYS A 63 6.62 -2.82 2.59
C LYS A 63 7.18 -3.87 1.64
N THR A 64 6.67 -5.10 1.68
CA THR A 64 7.08 -6.15 0.72
C THR A 64 6.85 -5.74 -0.73
N CYS A 65 5.68 -5.17 -1.04
CA CYS A 65 5.39 -4.67 -2.37
C CYS A 65 6.21 -3.41 -2.71
N HIS A 66 6.60 -2.57 -1.74
CA HIS A 66 7.56 -1.49 -1.99
C HIS A 66 8.89 -2.04 -2.52
N ASP A 67 9.48 -2.98 -1.80
CA ASP A 67 10.78 -3.57 -2.15
C ASP A 67 10.71 -4.29 -3.51
N LEU A 68 9.65 -5.06 -3.74
CA LEU A 68 9.49 -5.89 -4.94
C LEU A 68 8.91 -5.15 -6.16
N SER A 69 8.41 -3.93 -6.00
CA SER A 69 7.96 -3.09 -7.11
C SER A 69 9.03 -2.11 -7.60
N GLY A 70 10.30 -2.42 -7.35
CA GLY A 70 11.43 -1.60 -7.75
C GLY A 70 11.61 -0.38 -6.86
N ASN A 71 11.41 -0.54 -5.55
CA ASN A 71 11.49 0.50 -4.52
C ASN A 71 10.49 1.64 -4.74
N ARG A 72 9.26 1.31 -5.15
CA ARG A 72 8.18 2.28 -5.34
C ARG A 72 7.07 2.00 -4.34
N TRP A 73 6.69 3.01 -3.58
CA TRP A 73 5.57 2.86 -2.65
C TRP A 73 4.25 2.72 -3.43
N PRO A 74 3.37 1.76 -3.07
CA PRO A 74 2.05 1.65 -3.66
C PRO A 74 1.27 2.98 -3.63
N ASN A 75 0.75 3.38 -4.79
CA ASN A 75 -0.07 4.57 -4.97
C ASN A 75 -1.54 4.30 -4.61
N TYR A 76 -1.98 3.07 -4.86
CA TYR A 76 -3.32 2.60 -4.57
C TYR A 76 -3.24 1.32 -3.74
N ILE A 77 -4.05 1.25 -2.69
CA ILE A 77 -4.16 0.10 -1.80
C ILE A 77 -5.62 -0.36 -1.86
N ALA A 78 -5.84 -1.49 -2.52
CA ALA A 78 -7.15 -2.12 -2.61
C ALA A 78 -7.31 -3.12 -1.46
N VAL A 79 -8.37 -2.95 -0.70
CA VAL A 79 -8.71 -3.72 0.48
C VAL A 79 -10.20 -4.04 0.50
N ASP A 80 -10.57 -5.11 1.20
CA ASP A 80 -11.95 -5.35 1.62
C ASP A 80 -12.36 -4.38 2.75
N TYR A 81 -13.54 -4.59 3.34
CA TYR A 81 -13.96 -3.89 4.55
C TYR A 81 -13.15 -4.35 5.78
N TYR A 82 -12.05 -3.67 6.08
CA TYR A 82 -11.31 -3.86 7.32
C TYR A 82 -11.83 -2.93 8.41
N MET A 83 -12.30 -3.51 9.51
CA MET A 83 -12.47 -2.76 10.76
C MET A 83 -11.10 -2.32 11.28
N ARG A 84 -11.05 -1.21 12.04
CA ARG A 84 -9.83 -0.61 12.62
C ARG A 84 -8.89 -1.63 13.30
N SER A 85 -9.43 -2.77 13.78
CA SER A 85 -8.75 -3.83 14.52
C SER A 85 -7.75 -3.23 15.53
N ASP A 86 -6.54 -3.78 15.68
CA ASP A 86 -5.55 -3.38 16.70
C ASP A 86 -4.97 -1.95 16.56
N GLY A 87 -5.55 -1.08 15.71
CA GLY A 87 -5.50 0.37 15.92
C GLY A 87 -5.41 1.27 14.69
N GLY A 88 -4.99 0.76 13.53
CA GLY A 88 -4.68 1.57 12.36
C GLY A 88 -5.50 1.28 11.10
N GLY A 89 -5.82 0.01 10.86
CA GLY A 89 -6.55 -0.46 9.67
C GLY A 89 -5.94 0.00 8.34
N ALA A 90 -6.79 0.07 7.31
CA ALA A 90 -6.45 0.65 6.01
C ALA A 90 -5.92 2.11 6.10
N PRO A 91 -6.48 3.00 6.95
CA PRO A 91 -5.95 4.36 7.10
C PRO A 91 -4.46 4.40 7.47
N LEU A 92 -4.00 3.55 8.38
CA LEU A 92 -2.57 3.51 8.73
C LEU A 92 -1.69 3.12 7.55
N ALA A 93 -2.09 2.13 6.75
CA ALA A 93 -1.32 1.75 5.56
C ALA A 93 -1.27 2.89 4.54
N THR A 94 -2.37 3.61 4.35
CA THR A 94 -2.42 4.81 3.52
C THR A 94 -1.52 5.92 4.06
N ASP A 95 -1.49 6.15 5.38
CA ASP A 95 -0.64 7.16 6.01
C ASP A 95 0.85 6.83 5.87
N VAL A 96 1.22 5.56 5.98
CA VAL A 96 2.60 5.09 5.74
C VAL A 96 2.99 5.30 4.28
N ALA A 97 2.16 4.83 3.33
CA ALA A 97 2.43 5.00 1.90
C ALA A 97 2.58 6.48 1.52
N ASN A 98 1.66 7.34 2.00
CA ASN A 98 1.71 8.77 1.73
C ASN A 98 2.89 9.46 2.42
N GLY A 99 3.26 9.07 3.63
CA GLY A 99 4.44 9.61 4.31
C GLY A 99 5.69 9.46 3.44
N HIS A 100 5.90 8.26 2.91
CA HIS A 100 7.04 7.99 2.05
C HIS A 100 6.92 8.65 0.67
N LEU A 101 5.73 8.64 0.05
CA LEU A 101 5.50 9.25 -1.27
C LEU A 101 5.62 10.78 -1.27
N VAL A 102 5.16 11.45 -0.20
CA VAL A 102 5.04 12.92 -0.16
C VAL A 102 6.27 13.56 0.47
N CYS A 103 6.81 13.00 1.55
CA CYS A 103 7.86 13.65 2.32
C CYS A 103 9.00 12.72 2.76
N GLY A 104 8.99 11.45 2.35
CA GLY A 104 10.00 10.46 2.71
C GLY A 104 9.96 10.01 4.18
N CYS A 105 8.92 10.34 4.94
CA CYS A 105 8.77 9.92 6.34
C CYS A 105 7.99 8.62 6.47
N ASP A 106 8.17 7.90 7.58
CA ASP A 106 7.47 6.63 7.85
C ASP A 106 5.95 6.76 7.99
N ASN A 107 5.43 7.98 8.16
CA ASN A 107 4.01 8.27 8.25
C ASN A 107 3.75 9.73 7.82
N ILE A 108 2.62 9.97 7.16
CA ILE A 108 2.19 11.31 6.70
C ILE A 108 2.05 12.30 7.86
N ALA A 109 1.70 11.84 9.07
CA ALA A 109 1.61 12.66 10.27
C ALA A 109 2.97 13.25 10.71
N TYR A 110 4.07 12.68 10.22
CA TYR A 110 5.43 13.17 10.47
C TYR A 110 5.93 14.15 9.41
N CYS A 111 5.18 14.34 8.31
CA CYS A 111 5.53 15.33 7.31
C CYS A 111 5.45 16.73 7.92
N LYS A 112 6.55 17.49 7.81
CA LYS A 112 6.57 18.89 8.23
C LYS A 112 5.77 19.73 7.26
N VAL A 113 4.89 20.57 7.77
CA VAL A 113 4.30 21.65 6.97
C VAL A 113 5.44 22.58 6.56
N PRO A 114 5.58 22.96 5.28
CA PRO A 114 6.49 24.02 4.90
C PRO A 114 6.15 25.25 5.72
N THR A 115 7.08 25.75 6.52
CA THR A 115 6.90 27.05 7.16
C THR A 115 6.71 28.05 6.04
N ARG A 116 5.50 28.57 5.85
CA ARG A 116 5.30 29.77 5.04
C ARG A 116 6.20 30.82 5.70
N HIS A 117 7.30 31.18 5.05
CA HIS A 117 7.98 32.41 5.41
C HIS A 117 6.90 33.48 5.37
N SER A 118 6.57 34.03 6.54
CA SER A 118 5.76 35.23 6.65
C SER A 118 6.44 36.27 5.76
N GLU A 119 5.77 36.65 4.68
CA GLU A 119 6.15 37.76 3.84
C GLU A 119 6.29 38.99 4.75
N PRO A 120 7.45 39.66 4.78
CA PRO A 120 7.60 40.84 5.61
C PRO A 120 6.61 41.91 5.11
N ALA A 121 5.89 42.50 6.06
CA ALA A 121 4.94 43.60 5.84
C ALA A 121 5.59 44.84 5.21
#